data_AF-A0A076HWM4-F1
#
_entry.id   AF-A0A076HWM4-F1
#
_cell.length_a   1.000
_cell.length_b   1.000
_cell.length_c   1.000
_cell.angle_alpha   90.00
_cell.angle_beta   90.00
_cell.angle_gamma   90.00
#
_symmetry.space_group_name_H-M   'P 1'
#
loop_
_entity.id
_entity.type
_entity.pdbx_description
1 polymer ?
#
loop_
_entity_poly.entity_id
_entity_poly.type
_entity_poly.pdbx_seq_one_letter_code
_entity_poly.pdbx_strand_id
1 'polypeptide(L)'
;MKLNRLWPLCGLLAGAWLLPACHQYSTEQLVTTDAVEAAAEPASTATPDVATNAADTAPQSRENYAVVHENPFLEARRNPLSTFAIDVDRASYSNVRRFLTQDRQLPPPDAVRLEELINYFPYSYPQPTTGPASLNAEVATCPWNPAHQLVLVGVQGRQVATENLPPANLVFLLDVSGSMADPDKLPLLKESLRELVQKALRPQDYVSIVVYAGAAGLVLPPTPGTEADTILEALDELEAGGSTAGGEGLRLAYQVARQHFRVGGNNRIILATDGDFNVGEQSDADMERLVTQERESGVFLSVLGFGSGNLQDSRMELLADKGNGNYAYLDNLGEARRVLVAQFGGTLFTLAKDVKVQVEFNPARVQQYRLLGYENRLLATQDFNDDRKDAGELGAGQQVTALYEIVPTGAPAAATSSTDPLKYQTMAPARFAESTELLTVKLRYQEPQGSASRLLTLPVRGSRFDEPIAQASENLRFAAAVAQFGLLLRQSQHRGTASWESTAALARSAPDPDGTRAEFRELVQQAAALSSEVAVER
;
A
#
# COMPACT_ATOMS: atom_id res chain seq x y z
N MET A 1 61.71 14.57 -10.39
CA MET A 1 61.41 15.55 -11.47
C MET A 1 59.93 15.92 -11.34
N LYS A 2 59.58 17.21 -11.23
CA LYS A 2 59.17 18.12 -12.34
C LYS A 2 57.97 17.59 -13.14
N LEU A 3 56.86 18.32 -13.34
CA LEU A 3 56.50 19.68 -12.88
C LEU A 3 54.96 19.90 -12.94
N ASN A 4 54.46 20.96 -12.29
CA ASN A 4 53.09 21.48 -12.40
C ASN A 4 52.67 21.83 -13.85
N ARG A 5 51.35 21.93 -14.08
CA ARG A 5 50.75 23.12 -14.74
C ARG A 5 49.27 23.30 -14.38
N LEU A 6 48.95 24.48 -13.83
CA LEU A 6 47.59 25.05 -13.86
C LEU A 6 47.40 25.83 -15.18
N TRP A 7 46.15 26.10 -15.55
CA TRP A 7 45.82 27.31 -16.30
C TRP A 7 44.46 27.91 -15.86
N PRO A 8 44.37 29.23 -15.61
CA PRO A 8 43.15 29.92 -15.15
C PRO A 8 42.57 30.89 -16.21
N LEU A 9 41.73 31.84 -15.75
CA LEU A 9 41.11 32.98 -16.45
C LEU A 9 39.82 32.67 -17.22
N CYS A 10 38.88 33.59 -17.44
CA CYS A 10 38.30 34.74 -16.70
C CYS A 10 37.54 35.62 -17.71
N GLY A 11 36.39 36.20 -17.32
CA GLY A 11 35.65 37.18 -18.13
C GLY A 11 34.14 36.99 -17.96
N LEU A 12 33.48 37.70 -17.04
CA LEU A 12 33.02 39.10 -17.18
C LEU A 12 32.00 39.32 -18.30
N LEU A 13 30.74 39.49 -17.91
CA LEU A 13 29.92 40.61 -18.37
C LEU A 13 28.95 41.01 -17.25
N ALA A 14 28.80 42.31 -17.02
CA ALA A 14 27.89 42.88 -16.03
C ALA A 14 27.01 43.93 -16.70
N GLY A 15 25.75 44.02 -16.27
CA GLY A 15 24.78 45.00 -16.77
C GLY A 15 23.58 45.05 -15.84
N ALA A 16 23.34 46.23 -15.25
CA ALA A 16 22.19 46.48 -14.36
C ALA A 16 21.12 47.33 -15.07
N TRP A 17 19.98 47.56 -14.40
CA TRP A 17 19.42 48.90 -14.08
C TRP A 17 17.90 48.83 -13.75
N LEU A 18 17.59 48.99 -12.47
CA LEU A 18 16.44 49.70 -11.84
C LEU A 18 15.04 49.77 -12.52
N LEU A 19 14.04 49.19 -11.82
CA LEU A 19 12.84 49.82 -11.20
C LEU A 19 12.20 51.12 -11.80
N PRO A 20 10.91 51.43 -11.50
CA PRO A 20 9.74 50.58 -11.17
C PRO A 20 8.43 51.03 -11.90
N ALA A 21 7.29 50.37 -11.64
CA ALA A 21 5.96 50.93 -11.93
C ALA A 21 4.89 50.46 -10.92
N CYS A 22 4.22 51.39 -10.24
CA CYS A 22 3.00 51.12 -9.48
C CYS A 22 1.77 51.36 -10.37
N HIS A 23 0.67 50.62 -10.14
CA HIS A 23 -0.67 51.15 -10.35
C HIS A 23 -1.66 50.56 -9.34
N GLN A 24 -2.23 51.44 -8.52
CA GLN A 24 -3.46 51.17 -7.77
C GLN A 24 -4.64 51.64 -8.64
N TYR A 25 -5.81 51.01 -8.51
CA TYR A 25 -7.08 51.61 -8.89
C TYR A 25 -7.99 51.66 -7.67
N SER A 26 -8.57 52.84 -7.41
CA SER A 26 -9.52 53.07 -6.33
C SER A 26 -10.46 54.21 -6.70
N THR A 27 -11.76 53.95 -6.53
CA THR A 27 -12.92 54.87 -6.53
C THR A 27 -14.04 54.02 -5.90
N GLU A 28 -14.37 54.13 -4.61
CA GLU A 28 -15.14 55.23 -3.97
C GLU A 28 -16.38 55.67 -4.76
N GLN A 29 -17.58 55.45 -4.21
CA GLN A 29 -18.40 56.45 -3.46
C GLN A 29 -19.74 55.78 -3.03
N LEU A 30 -20.17 55.82 -1.76
CA LEU A 30 -20.83 56.93 -1.01
C LEU A 30 -22.23 57.30 -1.58
N VAL A 31 -23.35 57.21 -0.85
CA VAL A 31 -23.65 56.78 0.54
C VAL A 31 -24.85 55.77 0.53
N THR A 32 -25.81 55.56 1.46
CA THR A 32 -26.35 56.21 2.70
C THR A 32 -26.72 55.18 3.78
N THR A 33 -26.91 55.63 5.02
CA THR A 33 -27.61 54.93 6.12
C THR A 33 -29.12 55.21 6.11
N ASP A 34 -29.91 54.36 6.77
CA ASP A 34 -30.87 54.82 7.79
C ASP A 34 -31.30 53.66 8.69
N ALA A 35 -31.65 53.97 9.95
CA ALA A 35 -32.13 53.01 10.95
C ALA A 35 -33.30 53.61 11.73
N VAL A 36 -34.39 52.85 11.89
CA VAL A 36 -35.56 53.24 12.67
C VAL A 36 -36.05 52.03 13.48
N GLU A 37 -36.28 52.26 14.77
CA GLU A 37 -36.78 51.29 15.75
C GLU A 37 -38.12 51.81 16.31
N ALA A 38 -39.19 50.99 16.30
CA ALA A 38 -40.34 51.13 17.22
C ALA A 38 -41.41 50.01 17.09
N ALA A 39 -41.65 49.31 18.21
CA ALA A 39 -42.96 48.88 18.73
C ALA A 39 -43.82 47.79 18.03
N ALA A 40 -44.71 47.19 18.84
CA ALA A 40 -45.63 46.09 18.55
C ALA A 40 -47.06 46.63 18.17
N GLU A 41 -48.15 45.88 17.98
CA GLU A 41 -48.62 44.65 18.67
C GLU A 41 -49.57 43.80 17.75
N PRO A 42 -50.42 42.83 18.20
CA PRO A 42 -50.27 41.44 17.78
C PRO A 42 -51.35 40.90 16.81
N ALA A 43 -51.06 39.76 16.19
CA ALA A 43 -52.03 38.90 15.49
C ALA A 43 -51.86 37.43 15.91
N SER A 44 -52.93 36.63 15.82
CA SER A 44 -53.07 35.34 16.52
C SER A 44 -52.99 34.10 15.62
N THR A 45 -52.75 32.95 16.26
CA THR A 45 -53.03 31.57 15.78
C THR A 45 -52.44 31.13 14.42
N ALA A 46 -51.34 30.39 14.48
CA ALA A 46 -51.31 28.97 14.08
C ALA A 46 -50.02 28.28 14.55
N THR A 47 -50.12 27.18 15.29
CA THR A 47 -48.99 26.30 15.60
C THR A 47 -48.89 25.18 14.55
N PRO A 48 -47.83 25.09 13.74
CA PRO A 48 -47.47 23.84 13.11
C PRO A 48 -46.88 22.89 14.15
N ASP A 49 -47.26 21.61 14.12
CA ASP A 49 -46.63 20.60 14.98
C ASP A 49 -45.13 20.49 14.65
N VAL A 50 -44.29 20.68 15.67
CA VAL A 50 -42.87 20.30 15.59
C VAL A 50 -42.79 18.79 15.76
N ALA A 51 -43.19 18.07 14.71
CA ALA A 51 -42.88 16.66 14.56
C ALA A 51 -41.34 16.53 14.51
N THR A 52 -40.73 16.16 15.63
CA THR A 52 -39.30 15.88 15.72
C THR A 52 -39.00 14.59 14.97
N ASN A 53 -38.90 14.70 13.64
CA ASN A 53 -38.18 13.76 12.82
C ASN A 53 -36.70 13.86 13.20
N ALA A 54 -36.35 13.18 14.29
CA ALA A 54 -35.01 12.64 14.50
C ALA A 54 -34.79 11.62 13.39
N ALA A 55 -34.43 12.11 12.20
CA ALA A 55 -33.93 11.28 11.14
C ALA A 55 -32.67 10.60 11.69
N ASP A 56 -32.70 9.27 11.75
CA ASP A 56 -31.61 8.46 12.28
C ASP A 56 -30.46 8.45 11.26
N THR A 57 -29.79 9.59 11.15
CA THR A 57 -28.59 9.77 10.33
C THR A 57 -27.46 9.08 11.05
N ALA A 58 -27.34 7.78 10.82
CA ALA A 58 -26.14 7.01 11.15
C ALA A 58 -24.90 7.84 10.76
N PRO A 59 -23.93 8.00 11.67
CA PRO A 59 -22.85 8.97 11.49
C PRO A 59 -22.12 8.70 10.18
N GLN A 60 -22.10 9.69 9.28
CA GLN A 60 -21.45 9.55 7.99
C GLN A 60 -19.95 9.28 8.21
N SER A 61 -19.51 8.09 7.79
CA SER A 61 -18.11 7.69 7.87
C SER A 61 -17.22 8.74 7.20
N ARG A 62 -16.15 9.14 7.90
CA ARG A 62 -15.08 10.02 7.40
C ARG A 62 -13.91 9.23 6.82
N GLU A 63 -14.03 7.91 6.71
CA GLU A 63 -13.01 7.05 6.09
C GLU A 63 -12.76 7.43 4.63
N ASN A 64 -11.50 7.36 4.21
CA ASN A 64 -11.04 7.95 2.95
C ASN A 64 -10.09 6.99 2.21
N TYR A 65 -10.58 6.48 1.08
CA TYR A 65 -9.90 5.50 0.22
C TYR A 65 -9.56 6.14 -1.13
N ALA A 66 -8.42 5.77 -1.71
CA ALA A 66 -8.02 6.26 -3.02
C ALA A 66 -8.87 5.60 -4.12
N VAL A 67 -9.41 6.39 -5.06
CA VAL A 67 -10.28 5.88 -6.12
C VAL A 67 -9.54 4.87 -7.01
N VAL A 68 -10.06 3.66 -7.10
CA VAL A 68 -9.43 2.54 -7.80
C VAL A 68 -9.85 2.50 -9.27
N HIS A 69 -8.93 2.85 -10.16
CA HIS A 69 -9.11 2.68 -11.61
C HIS A 69 -8.46 1.37 -12.07
N GLU A 70 -9.23 0.27 -12.05
CA GLU A 70 -8.78 -1.05 -12.52
C GLU A 70 -7.99 -0.97 -13.85
N ASN A 71 -6.85 -1.65 -13.90
CA ASN A 71 -6.02 -1.71 -15.10
C ASN A 71 -6.83 -2.20 -16.32
N PRO A 72 -6.72 -1.56 -17.50
CA PRO A 72 -7.37 -2.03 -18.71
C PRO A 72 -6.66 -3.23 -19.33
N PHE A 73 -7.33 -3.92 -20.26
CA PHE A 73 -6.66 -4.84 -21.19
C PHE A 73 -5.82 -4.06 -22.20
N LEU A 74 -4.52 -4.34 -22.23
CA LEU A 74 -3.54 -3.74 -23.13
C LEU A 74 -3.16 -4.70 -24.26
N GLU A 75 -3.14 -4.22 -25.50
CA GLU A 75 -2.60 -4.99 -26.63
C GLU A 75 -1.09 -5.22 -26.48
N ALA A 76 -0.65 -6.48 -26.38
CA ALA A 76 0.77 -6.83 -26.23
C ALA A 76 1.63 -6.40 -27.43
N ARG A 77 1.04 -6.22 -28.62
CA ARG A 77 1.73 -5.72 -29.82
C ARG A 77 1.98 -4.20 -29.78
N ARG A 78 1.20 -3.45 -29.00
CA ARG A 78 1.37 -1.99 -28.80
C ARG A 78 2.14 -1.68 -27.51
N ASN A 79 1.87 -2.45 -26.46
CA ASN A 79 2.47 -2.36 -25.13
C ASN A 79 3.13 -3.72 -24.80
N PRO A 80 4.34 -4.03 -25.31
CA PRO A 80 4.95 -5.34 -25.06
C PRO A 80 5.48 -5.52 -23.62
N LEU A 81 5.50 -4.46 -22.82
CA LEU A 81 6.13 -4.41 -21.50
C LEU A 81 5.15 -3.87 -20.45
N SER A 82 5.05 -4.56 -19.32
CA SER A 82 4.37 -4.11 -18.10
C SER A 82 5.41 -4.05 -16.98
N THR A 83 5.48 -2.94 -16.24
CA THR A 83 6.50 -2.71 -15.19
C THR A 83 5.82 -2.21 -13.93
N PHE A 84 6.21 -2.75 -12.76
CA PHE A 84 5.66 -2.36 -11.46
C PHE A 84 6.70 -2.48 -10.34
N ALA A 85 6.49 -1.68 -9.29
CA ALA A 85 7.20 -1.78 -8.01
C ALA A 85 6.76 -3.03 -7.25
N ILE A 86 7.64 -3.66 -6.47
CA ILE A 86 7.25 -4.84 -5.68
C ILE A 86 6.59 -4.51 -4.34
N ASP A 87 6.48 -3.22 -4.00
CA ASP A 87 5.96 -2.80 -2.70
C ASP A 87 4.47 -3.14 -2.56
N VAL A 88 4.14 -3.92 -1.53
CA VAL A 88 2.81 -4.50 -1.31
C VAL A 88 2.46 -4.51 0.17
N ASP A 89 1.48 -3.68 0.48
CA ASP A 89 0.89 -3.53 1.80
C ASP A 89 -0.15 -4.62 2.08
N ARG A 90 -0.75 -4.58 3.28
CA ARG A 90 -1.70 -5.62 3.73
C ARG A 90 -2.92 -5.09 4.49
N ALA A 91 -3.07 -3.77 4.56
CA ALA A 91 -4.15 -3.07 5.27
C ALA A 91 -5.56 -3.39 4.70
N SER A 92 -5.71 -3.44 3.39
CA SER A 92 -6.98 -3.67 2.70
C SER A 92 -7.60 -5.01 3.06
N TYR A 93 -6.83 -6.08 3.25
CA TYR A 93 -7.39 -7.36 3.71
C TYR A 93 -7.96 -7.24 5.12
N SER A 94 -7.20 -6.68 6.07
CA SER A 94 -7.66 -6.45 7.46
C SER A 94 -8.90 -5.55 7.51
N ASN A 95 -8.97 -4.55 6.64
CA ASN A 95 -10.10 -3.63 6.55
C ASN A 95 -11.34 -4.32 5.94
N VAL A 96 -11.17 -5.10 4.86
CA VAL A 96 -12.24 -5.95 4.30
C VAL A 96 -12.73 -6.97 5.32
N ARG A 97 -11.84 -7.55 6.14
CA ARG A 97 -12.24 -8.40 7.29
C ARG A 97 -13.09 -7.60 8.27
N ARG A 98 -12.70 -6.38 8.66
CA ARG A 98 -13.49 -5.52 9.56
C ARG A 98 -14.90 -5.27 9.01
N PHE A 99 -15.01 -4.81 7.76
CA PHE A 99 -16.29 -4.55 7.10
C PHE A 99 -17.24 -5.77 7.15
N LEU A 100 -16.75 -6.97 6.81
CA LEU A 100 -17.57 -8.17 6.75
C LEU A 100 -17.94 -8.74 8.13
N THR A 101 -16.99 -8.71 9.08
CA THR A 101 -17.12 -9.37 10.41
C THR A 101 -17.67 -8.47 11.51
N GLN A 102 -17.20 -7.21 11.57
CA GLN A 102 -17.50 -6.26 12.64
C GLN A 102 -18.63 -5.31 12.21
N ASP A 103 -18.42 -4.58 11.10
CA ASP A 103 -19.40 -3.63 10.57
C ASP A 103 -20.62 -4.32 9.94
N ARG A 104 -20.53 -5.63 9.67
CA ARG A 104 -21.58 -6.48 9.09
C ARG A 104 -22.13 -5.95 7.76
N GLN A 105 -21.27 -5.37 6.91
CA GLN A 105 -21.63 -4.81 5.61
C GLN A 105 -20.59 -5.15 4.53
N LEU A 106 -20.91 -4.90 3.27
CA LEU A 106 -19.91 -4.98 2.19
C LEU A 106 -18.98 -3.75 2.24
N PRO A 107 -17.67 -3.90 2.05
CA PRO A 107 -16.74 -2.78 1.92
C PRO A 107 -17.08 -1.91 0.69
N PRO A 108 -16.77 -0.60 0.71
CA PRO A 108 -16.80 0.21 -0.50
C PRO A 108 -15.75 -0.31 -1.50
N PRO A 109 -16.00 -0.30 -2.83
CA PRO A 109 -15.09 -0.86 -3.82
C PRO A 109 -13.65 -0.37 -3.75
N ASP A 110 -13.45 0.91 -3.40
CA ASP A 110 -12.13 1.54 -3.31
C ASP A 110 -11.30 1.10 -2.09
N ALA A 111 -11.92 0.51 -1.05
CA ALA A 111 -11.20 -0.09 0.08
C ALA A 111 -10.61 -1.48 -0.23
N VAL A 112 -10.82 -1.98 -1.45
CA VAL A 112 -10.49 -3.35 -1.89
C VAL A 112 -9.27 -3.30 -2.84
N ARG A 113 -8.07 -3.56 -2.35
CA ARG A 113 -6.82 -3.61 -3.15
C ARG A 113 -6.43 -5.07 -3.44
N LEU A 114 -6.54 -5.48 -4.71
CA LEU A 114 -6.35 -6.88 -5.17
C LEU A 114 -4.94 -7.40 -4.85
N GLU A 115 -3.94 -6.56 -5.07
CA GLU A 115 -2.54 -6.79 -4.74
C GLU A 115 -2.36 -7.09 -3.24
N GLU A 116 -2.96 -6.30 -2.36
CA GLU A 116 -2.85 -6.49 -0.91
C GLU A 116 -3.59 -7.73 -0.44
N LEU A 117 -4.81 -7.96 -0.94
CA LEU A 117 -5.59 -9.17 -0.64
C LEU A 117 -4.80 -10.42 -1.01
N ILE A 118 -4.20 -10.45 -2.21
CA ILE A 118 -3.36 -11.55 -2.68
C ILE A 118 -2.10 -11.69 -1.80
N ASN A 119 -1.43 -10.58 -1.45
CA ASN A 119 -0.15 -10.59 -0.71
C ASN A 119 -0.27 -10.57 0.82
N TYR A 120 -1.48 -10.59 1.37
CA TYR A 120 -1.75 -10.83 2.78
C TYR A 120 -1.31 -12.25 3.21
N PHE A 121 -1.43 -13.23 2.31
CA PHE A 121 -1.22 -14.66 2.59
C PHE A 121 0.18 -15.17 2.26
N PRO A 122 0.65 -16.23 2.97
CA PRO A 122 1.86 -16.96 2.60
C PRO A 122 1.62 -17.89 1.39
N TYR A 123 2.65 -18.00 0.54
CA TYR A 123 2.73 -18.90 -0.61
C TYR A 123 3.94 -19.84 -0.50
N SER A 124 3.88 -20.99 -1.16
CA SER A 124 5.00 -21.94 -1.19
C SER A 124 5.91 -21.67 -2.40
N TYR A 125 6.86 -20.74 -2.27
CA TYR A 125 7.86 -20.46 -3.30
C TYR A 125 9.25 -21.05 -2.97
N PRO A 126 9.98 -21.59 -3.96
CA PRO A 126 11.38 -21.98 -3.80
C PRO A 126 12.26 -20.83 -3.28
N GLN A 127 13.06 -21.10 -2.25
CA GLN A 127 14.07 -20.16 -1.76
C GLN A 127 15.18 -19.94 -2.80
N PRO A 128 15.78 -18.73 -2.88
CA PRO A 128 16.87 -18.46 -3.81
C PRO A 128 18.12 -19.30 -3.53
N THR A 129 18.64 -19.93 -4.59
CA THR A 129 19.93 -20.64 -4.57
C THR A 129 21.12 -19.68 -4.64
N THR A 130 20.94 -18.49 -5.22
CA THR A 130 21.93 -17.40 -5.30
C THR A 130 21.25 -16.04 -5.20
N GLY A 131 21.95 -15.05 -4.62
CA GLY A 131 21.43 -13.68 -4.48
C GLY A 131 20.34 -13.52 -3.39
N PRO A 132 19.61 -12.39 -3.41
CA PRO A 132 18.61 -12.06 -2.41
C PRO A 132 17.20 -12.58 -2.72
N ALA A 133 16.91 -12.94 -3.98
CA ALA A 133 15.55 -13.19 -4.48
C ALA A 133 15.48 -14.40 -5.43
N SER A 134 14.42 -15.20 -5.35
CA SER A 134 14.02 -16.13 -6.42
C SER A 134 12.85 -15.55 -7.21
N LEU A 135 12.73 -15.97 -8.48
CA LEU A 135 11.68 -15.53 -9.40
C LEU A 135 10.96 -16.76 -9.95
N ASN A 136 9.64 -16.75 -9.88
CA ASN A 136 8.76 -17.89 -10.12
C ASN A 136 7.59 -17.47 -11.01
N ALA A 137 7.06 -18.39 -11.82
CA ALA A 137 5.86 -18.15 -12.60
C ALA A 137 5.10 -19.45 -12.89
N GLU A 138 3.78 -19.34 -13.03
CA GLU A 138 2.88 -20.44 -13.38
C GLU A 138 1.74 -19.93 -14.27
N VAL A 139 1.17 -20.80 -15.11
CA VAL A 139 0.06 -20.48 -16.03
C VAL A 139 -1.00 -21.57 -15.95
N ALA A 140 -2.28 -21.19 -15.95
CA ALA A 140 -3.43 -22.08 -16.11
C ALA A 140 -4.59 -21.34 -16.81
N THR A 141 -5.66 -22.05 -17.19
CA THR A 141 -6.91 -21.43 -17.66
C THR A 141 -7.49 -20.47 -16.61
N CYS A 142 -7.96 -19.29 -17.02
CA CYS A 142 -8.55 -18.30 -16.13
C CYS A 142 -9.93 -18.77 -15.59
N PRO A 143 -10.16 -18.80 -14.27
CA PRO A 143 -11.40 -19.36 -13.69
C PRO A 143 -12.66 -18.51 -13.90
N TRP A 144 -12.52 -17.22 -14.21
CA TRP A 144 -13.67 -16.35 -14.55
C TRP A 144 -13.83 -16.09 -16.05
N ASN A 145 -12.92 -16.59 -16.88
CA ASN A 145 -13.07 -16.56 -18.33
C ASN A 145 -12.25 -17.69 -18.98
N PRO A 146 -12.85 -18.84 -19.32
CA PRO A 146 -12.13 -19.98 -19.90
C PRO A 146 -11.46 -19.75 -21.27
N ALA A 147 -11.71 -18.62 -21.93
CA ALA A 147 -10.98 -18.22 -23.15
C ALA A 147 -9.65 -17.50 -22.86
N HIS A 148 -9.40 -17.12 -21.60
CA HIS A 148 -8.20 -16.45 -21.11
C HIS A 148 -7.33 -17.40 -20.27
N GLN A 149 -6.06 -17.05 -20.06
CA GLN A 149 -5.21 -17.65 -19.03
C GLN A 149 -5.05 -16.71 -17.84
N LEU A 150 -4.79 -17.30 -16.68
CA LEU A 150 -4.28 -16.61 -15.50
C LEU A 150 -2.81 -17.00 -15.32
N VAL A 151 -1.94 -16.00 -15.27
CA VAL A 151 -0.51 -16.17 -14.96
C VAL A 151 -0.25 -15.65 -13.56
N LEU A 152 0.40 -16.47 -12.74
CA LEU A 152 1.01 -16.03 -11.48
C LEU A 152 2.48 -15.70 -11.72
N VAL A 153 2.94 -14.60 -11.13
CA VAL A 153 4.35 -14.22 -11.00
C VAL A 153 4.66 -14.08 -9.51
N GLY A 154 5.66 -14.82 -9.01
CA GLY A 154 6.01 -14.88 -7.59
C GLY A 154 7.48 -14.58 -7.33
N VAL A 155 7.76 -13.61 -6.46
CA VAL A 155 9.09 -13.26 -5.95
C VAL A 155 9.22 -13.77 -4.52
N GLN A 156 10.35 -14.42 -4.20
CA GLN A 156 10.68 -14.88 -2.85
C GLN A 156 12.01 -14.29 -2.40
N GLY A 157 11.97 -13.35 -1.46
CA GLY A 157 13.14 -12.89 -0.72
C GLY A 157 13.71 -14.00 0.13
N ARG A 158 15.04 -14.13 0.18
CA ARG A 158 15.75 -15.15 0.95
C ARG A 158 15.34 -15.10 2.42
N GLN A 159 14.95 -16.22 3.00
CA GLN A 159 14.77 -16.31 4.46
C GLN A 159 16.12 -16.15 5.16
N VAL A 160 16.15 -15.33 6.22
CA VAL A 160 17.30 -15.14 7.11
C VAL A 160 16.79 -15.33 8.53
N ALA A 161 17.45 -16.19 9.32
CA ALA A 161 17.03 -16.49 10.67
C ALA A 161 17.24 -15.28 11.61
N THR A 162 16.28 -15.03 12.50
CA THR A 162 16.10 -13.78 13.27
C THR A 162 17.31 -13.39 14.11
N GLU A 163 18.10 -14.37 14.58
CA GLU A 163 19.33 -14.18 15.33
C GLU A 163 20.49 -13.61 14.48
N ASN A 164 20.41 -13.71 13.14
CA ASN A 164 21.39 -13.19 12.21
C ASN A 164 21.02 -11.81 11.63
N LEU A 165 19.85 -11.26 11.99
CA LEU A 165 19.42 -9.95 11.51
C LEU A 165 20.12 -8.81 12.29
N PRO A 166 20.53 -7.71 11.63
CA PRO A 166 21.16 -6.58 12.32
C PRO A 166 20.29 -5.98 13.46
N PRO A 167 20.90 -5.29 14.44
CA PRO A 167 20.16 -4.57 15.47
C PRO A 167 19.18 -3.54 14.90
N ALA A 168 18.04 -3.38 15.54
CA ALA A 168 17.02 -2.39 15.20
C ALA A 168 17.05 -1.17 16.13
N ASN A 169 16.64 -0.04 15.59
CA ASN A 169 16.36 1.22 16.25
C ASN A 169 14.95 1.63 15.84
N LEU A 170 13.99 1.33 16.72
CA LEU A 170 12.56 1.48 16.47
C LEU A 170 12.04 2.69 17.24
N VAL A 171 11.61 3.71 16.51
CA VAL A 171 10.98 4.90 17.11
C VAL A 171 9.48 4.83 16.87
N PHE A 172 8.73 4.49 17.91
CA PHE A 172 7.28 4.56 17.87
C PHE A 172 6.84 6.01 17.91
N LEU A 173 6.00 6.39 16.95
CA LEU A 173 5.39 7.70 16.84
C LEU A 173 3.88 7.50 17.04
N LEU A 174 3.43 7.66 18.28
CA LEU A 174 2.11 7.25 18.72
C LEU A 174 1.14 8.44 18.78
N ASP A 175 0.01 8.31 18.11
CA ASP A 175 -1.14 9.18 18.30
C ASP A 175 -1.76 8.90 19.68
N VAL A 176 -1.84 9.93 20.51
CA VAL A 176 -2.54 9.89 21.79
C VAL A 176 -3.58 11.01 21.89
N SER A 177 -4.07 11.49 20.74
CA SER A 177 -5.17 12.46 20.68
C SER A 177 -6.48 11.87 21.21
N GLY A 178 -7.47 12.73 21.49
CA GLY A 178 -8.74 12.31 22.09
C GLY A 178 -9.57 11.31 21.27
N SER A 179 -9.35 11.20 19.94
CA SER A 179 -10.03 10.20 19.10
C SER A 179 -9.49 8.79 19.31
N MET A 180 -8.26 8.63 19.81
CA MET A 180 -7.62 7.34 20.04
C MET A 180 -8.13 6.59 21.30
N ALA A 181 -9.14 7.12 22.00
CA ALA A 181 -9.66 6.55 23.23
C ALA A 181 -10.47 5.24 23.05
N ASP A 182 -10.97 4.96 21.85
CA ASP A 182 -11.82 3.80 21.56
C ASP A 182 -11.05 2.46 21.73
N PRO A 183 -11.70 1.33 22.11
CA PRO A 183 -11.01 0.07 22.39
C PRO A 183 -10.21 -0.52 21.23
N ASP A 184 -10.58 -0.21 19.98
CA ASP A 184 -9.93 -0.59 18.72
C ASP A 184 -8.76 0.35 18.33
N LYS A 185 -8.39 1.31 19.20
CA LYS A 185 -7.34 2.33 18.98
C LYS A 185 -6.21 2.25 20.01
N LEU A 186 -6.01 3.24 20.89
CA LEU A 186 -4.88 3.25 21.84
C LEU A 186 -4.83 2.02 22.77
N PRO A 187 -5.94 1.46 23.27
CA PRO A 187 -5.92 0.22 24.05
C PRO A 187 -5.42 -0.99 23.23
N LEU A 188 -5.92 -1.15 21.98
CA LEU A 188 -5.42 -2.18 21.07
C LEU A 188 -3.93 -1.97 20.75
N LEU A 189 -3.51 -0.74 20.48
CA LEU A 189 -2.11 -0.34 20.25
C LEU A 189 -1.19 -0.66 21.44
N LYS A 190 -1.61 -0.36 22.69
CA LYS A 190 -0.85 -0.69 23.91
C LYS A 190 -0.64 -2.21 24.03
N GLU A 191 -1.67 -3.01 23.84
CA GLU A 191 -1.54 -4.48 23.86
C GLU A 191 -0.74 -5.03 22.66
N SER A 192 -0.84 -4.39 21.50
CA SER A 192 -0.06 -4.70 20.29
C SER A 192 1.44 -4.50 20.52
N LEU A 193 1.83 -3.43 21.21
CA LEU A 193 3.21 -3.13 21.55
C LEU A 193 3.70 -3.96 22.74
N ARG A 194 2.84 -4.27 23.72
CA ARG A 194 3.13 -5.24 24.79
C ARG A 194 3.52 -6.61 24.21
N GLU A 195 2.75 -7.09 23.23
CA GLU A 195 3.04 -8.34 22.50
C GLU A 195 4.39 -8.31 21.76
N LEU A 196 4.73 -7.20 21.07
CA LEU A 196 6.04 -7.00 20.44
C LEU A 196 7.19 -7.08 21.46
N VAL A 197 7.10 -6.27 22.53
CA VAL A 197 8.14 -6.16 23.57
C VAL A 197 8.40 -7.51 24.26
N GLN A 198 7.34 -8.29 24.50
CA GLN A 198 7.45 -9.57 25.20
C GLN A 198 7.86 -10.76 24.31
N LYS A 199 7.69 -10.70 22.99
CA LYS A 199 7.81 -11.88 22.10
C LYS A 199 8.76 -11.74 20.92
N ALA A 200 9.10 -10.53 20.49
CA ALA A 200 9.92 -10.31 19.29
C ALA A 200 11.04 -9.27 19.46
N LEU A 201 10.94 -8.34 20.42
CA LEU A 201 12.02 -7.40 20.70
C LEU A 201 13.26 -8.13 21.25
N ARG A 202 14.43 -7.92 20.65
CA ARG A 202 15.66 -8.65 21.02
C ARG A 202 16.55 -7.80 21.93
N PRO A 203 17.43 -8.39 22.76
CA PRO A 203 18.33 -7.66 23.66
C PRO A 203 19.20 -6.57 23.01
N GLN A 204 19.54 -6.73 21.73
CA GLN A 204 20.32 -5.77 20.94
C GLN A 204 19.50 -4.65 20.28
N ASP A 205 18.17 -4.77 20.25
CA ASP A 205 17.28 -3.79 19.64
C ASP A 205 16.98 -2.64 20.62
N TYR A 206 16.66 -1.47 20.08
CA TYR A 206 16.34 -0.27 20.85
C TYR A 206 14.95 0.25 20.48
N VAL A 207 14.23 0.70 21.51
CA VAL A 207 12.90 1.29 21.42
C VAL A 207 12.95 2.74 21.91
N SER A 208 12.24 3.64 21.23
CA SER A 208 11.90 4.96 21.75
C SER A 208 10.41 5.21 21.52
N ILE A 209 9.76 5.95 22.42
CA ILE A 209 8.33 6.32 22.28
C ILE A 209 8.23 7.83 22.23
N VAL A 210 7.93 8.34 21.03
CA VAL A 210 7.47 9.71 20.79
C VAL A 210 5.96 9.67 20.70
N VAL A 211 5.28 10.54 21.44
CA VAL A 211 3.83 10.74 21.35
C VAL A 211 3.52 12.06 20.69
N TYR A 212 2.34 12.16 20.10
CA TYR A 212 1.75 13.45 19.75
C TYR A 212 0.26 13.50 20.10
N ALA A 213 -0.14 14.65 20.63
CA ALA A 213 -1.53 15.07 20.81
C ALA A 213 -1.56 16.60 20.67
N GLY A 214 -1.99 17.35 21.69
CA GLY A 214 -1.93 18.84 21.67
C GLY A 214 -0.51 19.42 21.59
N ALA A 215 0.52 18.60 21.77
CA ALA A 215 1.93 18.87 21.49
C ALA A 215 2.66 17.54 21.21
N ALA A 216 3.90 17.60 20.71
CA ALA A 216 4.78 16.44 20.59
C ALA A 216 5.67 16.25 21.83
N GLY A 217 5.95 15.00 22.23
CA GLY A 217 6.79 14.69 23.39
C GLY A 217 7.53 13.35 23.28
N LEU A 218 8.72 13.27 23.87
CA LEU A 218 9.47 12.02 24.04
C LEU A 218 9.13 11.42 25.41
N VAL A 219 8.33 10.35 25.43
CA VAL A 219 7.91 9.66 26.66
C VAL A 219 8.98 8.66 27.09
N LEU A 220 9.42 7.80 26.16
CA LEU A 220 10.49 6.84 26.41
C LEU A 220 11.73 7.21 25.57
N PRO A 221 12.88 7.55 26.18
CA PRO A 221 14.14 7.71 25.47
C PRO A 221 14.63 6.35 24.90
N PRO A 222 15.74 6.31 24.15
CA PRO A 222 16.24 5.08 23.52
C PRO A 222 16.68 3.99 24.52
N THR A 223 15.74 3.11 24.85
CA THR A 223 15.86 2.01 25.81
C THR A 223 16.14 0.68 25.08
N PRO A 224 17.10 -0.14 25.52
CA PRO A 224 17.39 -1.43 24.91
C PRO A 224 16.33 -2.48 25.26
N GLY A 225 16.15 -3.50 24.41
CA GLY A 225 15.23 -4.62 24.64
C GLY A 225 15.53 -5.48 25.87
N THR A 226 16.66 -5.27 26.56
CA THR A 226 16.94 -5.84 27.88
C THR A 226 16.15 -5.18 29.02
N GLU A 227 15.66 -3.97 28.83
CA GLU A 227 14.93 -3.16 29.83
C GLU A 227 13.42 -3.18 29.54
N ALA A 228 12.91 -4.37 29.20
CA ALA A 228 11.53 -4.59 28.75
C ALA A 228 10.47 -4.05 29.73
N ASP A 229 10.68 -4.19 31.04
CA ASP A 229 9.75 -3.69 32.06
C ASP A 229 9.58 -2.16 31.96
N THR A 230 10.66 -1.40 31.76
CA THR A 230 10.62 0.07 31.58
C THR A 230 9.94 0.48 30.27
N ILE A 231 10.04 -0.35 29.22
CA ILE A 231 9.28 -0.12 27.98
C ILE A 231 7.78 -0.35 28.22
N LEU A 232 7.41 -1.37 29.01
CA LEU A 232 6.02 -1.67 29.37
C LEU A 232 5.42 -0.61 30.30
N GLU A 233 6.15 -0.14 31.30
CA GLU A 233 5.74 0.97 32.18
C GLU A 233 5.41 2.23 31.37
N ALA A 234 6.29 2.63 30.44
CA ALA A 234 6.06 3.79 29.57
C ALA A 234 4.93 3.61 28.55
N LEU A 235 4.56 2.38 28.20
CA LEU A 235 3.35 2.09 27.42
C LEU A 235 2.09 2.17 28.30
N ASP A 236 2.17 1.71 29.54
CA ASP A 236 1.05 1.70 30.48
C ASP A 236 0.66 3.12 30.96
N GLU A 237 1.61 4.06 31.02
CA GLU A 237 1.36 5.50 31.28
C GLU A 237 0.66 6.26 30.13
N LEU A 238 0.51 5.68 28.92
CA LEU A 238 -0.15 6.36 27.79
C LEU A 238 -1.68 6.51 27.99
N GLU A 239 -2.15 7.75 28.05
CA GLU A 239 -3.57 8.13 28.07
C GLU A 239 -3.95 8.93 26.80
N ALA A 240 -5.19 8.78 26.31
CA ALA A 240 -5.70 9.51 25.15
C ALA A 240 -6.33 10.86 25.58
N GLY A 241 -5.90 11.97 24.97
CA GLY A 241 -6.46 13.29 25.26
C GLY A 241 -5.88 14.46 24.48
N GLY A 242 -6.71 15.48 24.24
CA GLY A 242 -6.34 16.70 23.52
C GLY A 242 -6.52 16.61 21.99
N SER A 243 -6.10 17.67 21.31
CA SER A 243 -6.04 17.77 19.84
C SER A 243 -4.88 16.95 19.27
N THR A 244 -4.51 17.18 18.00
CA THR A 244 -3.41 16.49 17.31
C THR A 244 -2.30 17.47 16.90
N ALA A 245 -1.07 16.96 16.70
CA ALA A 245 0.13 17.73 16.32
C ALA A 245 1.13 16.87 15.51
N GLY A 246 0.63 15.99 14.62
CA GLY A 246 1.42 14.92 13.98
C GLY A 246 2.67 15.42 13.25
N GLY A 247 2.62 16.59 12.61
CA GLY A 247 3.76 17.22 11.95
C GLY A 247 4.91 17.63 12.87
N GLU A 248 4.67 17.90 14.16
CA GLU A 248 5.73 18.10 15.15
C GLU A 248 6.29 16.75 15.64
N GLY A 249 5.39 15.81 15.94
CA GLY A 249 5.74 14.46 16.37
C GLY A 249 6.66 13.76 15.37
N LEU A 250 6.39 13.89 14.08
CA LEU A 250 7.20 13.31 13.01
C LEU A 250 8.63 13.85 12.98
N ARG A 251 8.80 15.17 13.13
CA ARG A 251 10.14 15.79 13.17
C ARG A 251 10.91 15.35 14.42
N LEU A 252 10.22 15.23 15.57
CA LEU A 252 10.81 14.73 16.80
C LEU A 252 11.21 13.25 16.68
N ALA A 253 10.38 12.41 16.07
CA ALA A 253 10.71 11.00 15.81
C ALA A 253 11.93 10.85 14.88
N TYR A 254 12.00 11.62 13.77
CA TYR A 254 13.20 11.64 12.91
C TYR A 254 14.43 12.17 13.63
N GLN A 255 14.29 13.18 14.51
CA GLN A 255 15.40 13.65 15.34
C GLN A 255 15.93 12.56 16.28
N VAL A 256 15.04 11.85 16.99
CA VAL A 256 15.40 10.76 17.92
C VAL A 256 16.05 9.60 17.16
N ALA A 257 15.47 9.19 16.04
CA ALA A 257 15.98 8.14 15.17
C ALA A 257 17.40 8.43 14.66
N ARG A 258 17.66 9.67 14.19
CA ARG A 258 19.00 10.11 13.76
C ARG A 258 20.01 10.18 14.91
N GLN A 259 19.60 10.63 16.10
CA GLN A 259 20.50 10.71 17.26
C GLN A 259 21.03 9.34 17.69
N HIS A 260 20.27 8.27 17.45
CA HIS A 260 20.60 6.89 17.88
C HIS A 260 20.77 5.93 16.70
N PHE A 261 21.08 6.49 15.53
CA PHE A 261 21.17 5.77 14.26
C PHE A 261 22.17 4.60 14.31
N ARG A 262 21.69 3.41 13.91
CA ARG A 262 22.49 2.18 13.84
C ARG A 262 23.03 2.00 12.43
N VAL A 263 24.32 2.29 12.24
CA VAL A 263 25.02 2.08 10.96
C VAL A 263 24.99 0.59 10.60
N GLY A 264 24.37 0.25 9.47
CA GLY A 264 24.13 -1.14 9.04
C GLY A 264 23.04 -1.88 9.81
N GLY A 265 22.36 -1.21 10.74
CA GLY A 265 21.17 -1.70 11.43
C GLY A 265 19.87 -1.30 10.72
N ASN A 266 18.74 -1.80 11.22
CA ASN A 266 17.42 -1.33 10.84
C ASN A 266 17.09 -0.04 11.61
N ASN A 267 16.75 1.04 10.92
CA ASN A 267 16.31 2.30 11.54
C ASN A 267 14.94 2.64 10.99
N ARG A 268 13.89 2.57 11.82
CA ARG A 268 12.51 2.73 11.37
C ARG A 268 11.66 3.47 12.39
N ILE A 269 10.94 4.48 11.91
CA ILE A 269 9.82 5.10 12.60
C ILE A 269 8.56 4.27 12.32
N ILE A 270 7.72 4.13 13.33
CA ILE A 270 6.48 3.37 13.27
C ILE A 270 5.38 4.32 13.75
N LEU A 271 4.70 4.96 12.80
CA LEU A 271 3.54 5.80 13.07
C LEU A 271 2.34 4.91 13.41
N ALA A 272 1.59 5.23 14.46
CA ALA A 272 0.34 4.57 14.83
C ALA A 272 -0.76 5.61 15.09
N THR A 273 -1.86 5.57 14.34
CA THR A 273 -2.93 6.60 14.34
C THR A 273 -4.27 6.07 13.83
N ASP A 274 -5.39 6.77 14.12
CA ASP A 274 -6.69 6.56 13.47
C ASP A 274 -6.92 7.45 12.23
N GLY A 275 -5.98 8.36 11.93
CA GLY A 275 -5.88 9.05 10.63
C GLY A 275 -5.83 10.58 10.68
N ASP A 276 -6.21 11.23 11.78
CA ASP A 276 -6.31 12.71 11.90
C ASP A 276 -4.96 13.41 12.18
N PHE A 277 -3.90 12.97 11.48
CA PHE A 277 -2.50 13.41 11.61
C PHE A 277 -2.25 14.92 11.39
N ASN A 278 -3.19 15.61 10.71
CA ASN A 278 -2.96 16.92 10.07
C ASN A 278 -3.40 18.15 10.88
N VAL A 279 -3.71 18.03 12.17
CA VAL A 279 -3.92 19.23 13.00
C VAL A 279 -2.56 19.89 13.25
N GLY A 280 -2.33 21.07 12.65
CA GLY A 280 -1.06 21.81 12.72
C GLY A 280 -0.81 22.69 11.49
N GLU A 281 0.33 23.40 11.45
CA GLU A 281 0.70 24.33 10.37
C GLU A 281 1.31 23.64 9.12
N GLN A 282 0.92 22.40 8.80
CA GLN A 282 1.53 21.61 7.71
C GLN A 282 0.48 21.00 6.78
N SER A 283 0.75 21.05 5.48
CA SER A 283 -0.02 20.35 4.46
C SER A 283 0.52 18.94 4.20
N ASP A 284 -0.29 18.10 3.56
CA ASP A 284 0.12 16.76 3.11
C ASP A 284 1.39 16.80 2.25
N ALA A 285 1.52 17.84 1.41
CA ALA A 285 2.70 18.04 0.56
C ALA A 285 3.96 18.48 1.33
N ASP A 286 3.84 18.95 2.58
CA ASP A 286 4.99 19.25 3.44
C ASP A 286 5.48 17.97 4.13
N MET A 287 4.54 17.13 4.58
CA MET A 287 4.79 15.80 5.14
C MET A 287 5.40 14.85 4.12
N GLU A 288 4.83 14.76 2.91
CA GLU A 288 5.38 13.95 1.81
C GLU A 288 6.84 14.33 1.53
N ARG A 289 7.13 15.63 1.43
CA ARG A 289 8.50 16.12 1.16
C ARG A 289 9.46 15.82 2.32
N LEU A 290 9.01 15.97 3.57
CA LEU A 290 9.80 15.61 4.74
C LEU A 290 10.14 14.12 4.73
N VAL A 291 9.14 13.25 4.60
CA VAL A 291 9.34 11.78 4.60
C VAL A 291 10.22 11.35 3.41
N THR A 292 9.97 11.88 2.21
CA THR A 292 10.76 11.59 0.99
C THR A 292 12.22 12.01 1.12
N GLN A 293 12.51 13.09 1.86
CA GLN A 293 13.87 13.54 2.16
C GLN A 293 14.52 12.70 3.26
N GLU A 294 13.80 12.40 4.33
CA GLU A 294 14.37 11.72 5.51
C GLU A 294 14.71 10.25 5.23
N ARG A 295 13.99 9.56 4.34
CA ARG A 295 14.36 8.21 3.89
C ARG A 295 15.75 8.13 3.26
N GLU A 296 16.27 9.23 2.68
CA GLU A 296 17.65 9.28 2.14
C GLU A 296 18.70 9.14 3.25
N SER A 297 18.35 9.43 4.51
CA SER A 297 19.20 9.19 5.68
C SER A 297 19.29 7.70 6.08
N GLY A 298 18.44 6.84 5.50
CA GLY A 298 18.29 5.44 5.89
C GLY A 298 17.40 5.22 7.13
N VAL A 299 16.62 6.23 7.52
CA VAL A 299 15.51 6.09 8.49
C VAL A 299 14.20 5.95 7.71
N PHE A 300 13.58 4.78 7.77
CA PHE A 300 12.32 4.50 7.06
C PHE A 300 11.08 4.77 7.92
N LEU A 301 9.90 4.93 7.31
CA LEU A 301 8.63 5.18 8.01
C LEU A 301 7.56 4.14 7.64
N SER A 302 7.24 3.24 8.58
CA SER A 302 6.04 2.41 8.51
C SER A 302 4.85 3.09 9.18
N VAL A 303 3.63 2.75 8.75
CA VAL A 303 2.38 3.29 9.30
C VAL A 303 1.43 2.17 9.72
N LEU A 304 0.82 2.31 10.88
CA LEU A 304 -0.17 1.41 11.46
C LEU A 304 -1.48 2.19 11.65
N GLY A 305 -2.50 1.83 10.85
CA GLY A 305 -3.85 2.36 10.99
C GLY A 305 -4.65 1.59 12.04
N PHE A 306 -5.43 2.31 12.83
CA PHE A 306 -6.28 1.77 13.90
C PHE A 306 -7.71 2.34 13.82
N GLY A 307 -8.64 1.64 14.47
CA GLY A 307 -10.00 2.10 14.65
C GLY A 307 -10.86 2.20 13.40
N SER A 308 -12.11 2.64 13.58
CA SER A 308 -13.11 2.76 12.52
C SER A 308 -13.69 4.18 12.42
N GLY A 309 -14.37 4.48 11.30
CA GLY A 309 -15.17 5.70 11.11
C GLY A 309 -14.41 6.97 10.72
N ASN A 310 -13.09 7.04 10.91
CA ASN A 310 -12.25 8.16 10.47
C ASN A 310 -10.96 7.75 9.71
N LEU A 311 -10.79 6.47 9.41
CA LEU A 311 -9.60 5.89 8.77
C LEU A 311 -9.16 6.64 7.50
N GLN A 312 -8.08 7.42 7.59
CA GLN A 312 -7.48 8.12 6.45
C GLN A 312 -6.53 7.20 5.66
N ASP A 313 -7.05 6.06 5.21
CA ASP A 313 -6.30 4.96 4.59
C ASP A 313 -5.37 5.45 3.47
N SER A 314 -5.89 6.25 2.53
CA SER A 314 -5.13 6.79 1.40
C SER A 314 -3.98 7.73 1.81
N ARG A 315 -4.06 8.39 2.97
CA ARG A 315 -2.96 9.21 3.52
C ARG A 315 -1.91 8.34 4.18
N MET A 316 -2.32 7.29 4.89
CA MET A 316 -1.40 6.38 5.60
C MET A 316 -0.61 5.50 4.62
N GLU A 317 -1.25 5.00 3.57
CA GLU A 317 -0.60 4.37 2.41
C GLU A 317 0.45 5.30 1.81
N LEU A 318 0.05 6.52 1.41
CA LEU A 318 0.96 7.52 0.83
C LEU A 318 2.17 7.87 1.74
N LEU A 319 2.00 7.95 3.06
CA LEU A 319 3.11 8.23 3.98
C LEU A 319 4.07 7.03 4.12
N ALA A 320 3.58 5.79 4.06
CA ALA A 320 4.42 4.60 4.08
C ALA A 320 5.24 4.45 2.78
N ASP A 321 4.58 4.61 1.62
CA ASP A 321 5.19 4.59 0.28
C ASP A 321 6.41 5.52 0.21
N LYS A 322 6.23 6.76 0.65
CA LYS A 322 7.22 7.84 0.55
C LYS A 322 8.35 7.68 1.57
N GLY A 323 8.15 6.81 2.57
CA GLY A 323 9.10 6.50 3.63
C GLY A 323 9.84 5.18 3.45
N ASN A 324 9.62 4.45 2.34
CA ASN A 324 10.13 3.10 2.10
C ASN A 324 9.82 2.16 3.28
N GLY A 325 8.63 2.36 3.83
CA GLY A 325 8.06 1.58 4.91
C GLY A 325 7.09 0.54 4.40
N ASN A 326 6.03 0.33 5.17
CA ASN A 326 4.85 -0.46 4.82
C ASN A 326 3.68 0.08 5.66
N TYR A 327 2.49 0.06 5.09
CA TYR A 327 1.21 0.35 5.73
C TYR A 327 0.49 -0.95 6.12
N ALA A 328 -0.01 -1.00 7.36
CA ALA A 328 -0.89 -2.06 7.82
C ALA A 328 -2.06 -1.46 8.61
N TYR A 329 -3.23 -2.09 8.50
CA TYR A 329 -4.40 -1.77 9.32
C TYR A 329 -4.61 -2.90 10.33
N LEU A 330 -4.76 -2.54 11.60
CA LEU A 330 -4.88 -3.48 12.72
C LEU A 330 -6.32 -3.49 13.26
N ASP A 331 -7.17 -4.31 12.65
CA ASP A 331 -8.58 -4.47 13.02
C ASP A 331 -8.81 -5.31 14.28
N ASN A 332 -7.79 -6.07 14.72
CA ASN A 332 -7.84 -6.90 15.92
C ASN A 332 -6.44 -7.29 16.45
N LEU A 333 -6.36 -7.84 17.67
CA LEU A 333 -5.09 -8.23 18.32
C LEU A 333 -4.37 -9.42 17.65
N GLY A 334 -5.09 -10.28 16.92
CA GLY A 334 -4.50 -11.32 16.08
C GLY A 334 -3.74 -10.72 14.90
N GLU A 335 -4.33 -9.71 14.25
CA GLU A 335 -3.67 -8.95 13.18
C GLU A 335 -2.44 -8.19 13.70
N ALA A 336 -2.55 -7.55 14.85
CA ALA A 336 -1.42 -6.89 15.51
C ALA A 336 -0.25 -7.85 15.77
N ARG A 337 -0.52 -9.06 16.29
CA ARG A 337 0.49 -10.12 16.44
C ARG A 337 1.10 -10.53 15.08
N ARG A 338 0.27 -10.68 14.05
CA ARG A 338 0.72 -11.04 12.69
C ARG A 338 1.70 -10.01 12.13
N VAL A 339 1.39 -8.72 12.26
CA VAL A 339 2.24 -7.62 11.78
C VAL A 339 3.48 -7.46 12.67
N LEU A 340 3.31 -7.23 13.98
CA LEU A 340 4.38 -6.81 14.88
C LEU A 340 5.26 -7.96 15.41
N VAL A 341 4.74 -9.18 15.52
CA VAL A 341 5.52 -10.33 16.00
C VAL A 341 6.02 -11.18 14.83
N ALA A 342 5.16 -11.51 13.86
CA ALA A 342 5.51 -12.45 12.79
C ALA A 342 6.18 -11.80 11.55
N GLN A 343 5.78 -10.59 11.14
CA GLN A 343 6.40 -9.91 9.98
C GLN A 343 7.56 -9.00 10.37
N PHE A 344 7.36 -8.12 11.36
CA PHE A 344 8.36 -7.17 11.86
C PHE A 344 9.71 -7.82 12.25
N GLY A 345 9.68 -9.04 12.78
CA GLY A 345 10.87 -9.81 13.13
C GLY A 345 11.71 -10.34 11.95
N GLY A 346 11.30 -10.11 10.69
CA GLY A 346 12.01 -10.61 9.50
C GLY A 346 11.97 -9.66 8.28
N THR A 347 10.80 -9.16 7.89
CA THR A 347 10.64 -8.41 6.64
C THR A 347 11.36 -7.04 6.65
N LEU A 348 11.63 -6.47 7.82
CA LEU A 348 12.30 -5.18 7.94
C LEU A 348 13.78 -5.19 7.54
N PHE A 349 14.41 -6.36 7.39
CA PHE A 349 15.79 -6.43 6.93
C PHE A 349 15.86 -6.44 5.40
N THR A 350 16.10 -5.27 4.82
CA THR A 350 16.30 -5.07 3.38
C THR A 350 17.43 -5.94 2.83
N LEU A 351 17.07 -6.95 2.02
CA LEU A 351 18.00 -7.78 1.24
C LEU A 351 18.32 -7.19 -0.13
N ALA A 352 17.43 -6.37 -0.68
CA ALA A 352 17.67 -5.62 -1.91
C ALA A 352 16.83 -4.34 -1.94
N LYS A 353 17.33 -3.34 -2.65
CA LYS A 353 16.67 -2.04 -2.89
C LYS A 353 16.31 -1.89 -4.37
N ASP A 354 15.46 -0.92 -4.67
CA ASP A 354 15.07 -0.56 -6.04
C ASP A 354 14.59 -1.76 -6.86
N VAL A 355 13.66 -2.53 -6.27
CA VAL A 355 13.30 -3.85 -6.76
C VAL A 355 12.10 -3.76 -7.71
N LYS A 356 12.37 -3.96 -9.00
CA LYS A 356 11.42 -3.73 -10.10
C LYS A 356 11.08 -5.05 -10.77
N VAL A 357 9.80 -5.33 -11.00
CA VAL A 357 9.37 -6.40 -11.91
C VAL A 357 9.00 -5.80 -13.27
N GLN A 358 9.48 -6.42 -14.35
CA GLN A 358 9.00 -6.17 -15.70
C GLN A 358 8.61 -7.48 -16.38
N VAL A 359 7.42 -7.53 -16.96
CA VAL A 359 6.94 -8.64 -17.79
C VAL A 359 6.96 -8.22 -19.25
N GLU A 360 7.66 -8.98 -20.08
CA GLU A 360 7.70 -8.83 -21.54
C GLU A 360 6.83 -9.90 -22.19
N PHE A 361 5.75 -9.49 -22.87
CA PHE A 361 4.80 -10.41 -23.50
C PHE A 361 5.19 -10.74 -24.93
N ASN A 362 4.98 -11.99 -25.36
CA ASN A 362 5.21 -12.41 -26.74
C ASN A 362 3.95 -12.15 -27.60
N PRO A 363 3.92 -11.13 -28.49
CA PRO A 363 2.75 -10.83 -29.32
C PRO A 363 2.42 -11.89 -30.41
N ALA A 364 3.21 -12.97 -30.52
CA ALA A 364 2.89 -14.16 -31.31
C ALA A 364 2.09 -15.24 -30.55
N ARG A 365 1.81 -15.00 -29.26
CA ARG A 365 1.09 -15.89 -28.33
C ARG A 365 0.04 -15.14 -27.51
N VAL A 366 0.35 -13.90 -27.13
CA VAL A 366 -0.51 -12.98 -26.38
C VAL A 366 -1.10 -11.96 -27.34
N GLN A 367 -2.42 -11.84 -27.37
CA GLN A 367 -3.12 -10.74 -28.02
C GLN A 367 -3.19 -9.53 -27.06
N GLN A 368 -3.65 -9.77 -25.83
CA GLN A 368 -3.85 -8.77 -24.79
C GLN A 368 -3.50 -9.31 -23.41
N TYR A 369 -3.21 -8.42 -22.45
CA TYR A 369 -3.05 -8.77 -21.04
C TYR A 369 -3.61 -7.67 -20.13
N ARG A 370 -3.83 -8.01 -18.85
CA ARG A 370 -4.22 -7.10 -17.77
C ARG A 370 -3.50 -7.51 -16.48
N LEU A 371 -2.89 -6.57 -15.76
CA LEU A 371 -2.38 -6.78 -14.40
C LEU A 371 -3.52 -6.62 -13.41
N LEU A 372 -3.67 -7.53 -12.45
CA LEU A 372 -4.68 -7.45 -11.40
C LEU A 372 -4.08 -6.81 -10.15
N GLY A 373 -4.65 -5.69 -9.70
CA GLY A 373 -4.03 -4.85 -8.67
C GLY A 373 -2.80 -4.11 -9.22
N TYR A 374 -1.95 -3.64 -8.31
CA TYR A 374 -0.80 -2.79 -8.56
C TYR A 374 -1.16 -1.48 -9.26
N GLU A 375 -2.42 -1.04 -9.13
CA GLU A 375 -2.95 0.14 -9.82
C GLU A 375 -2.17 1.42 -9.46
N ASN A 376 -1.74 1.56 -8.20
CA ASN A 376 -0.87 2.65 -7.71
C ASN A 376 0.64 2.30 -7.70
N ARG A 377 1.02 1.07 -8.08
CA ARG A 377 2.42 0.57 -8.13
C ARG A 377 3.00 0.48 -9.55
N LEU A 378 2.24 0.86 -10.58
CA LEU A 378 2.71 0.88 -11.97
C LEU A 378 3.89 1.84 -12.18
N LEU A 379 4.86 1.38 -12.98
CA LEU A 379 6.04 2.15 -13.38
C LEU A 379 6.06 2.31 -14.91
N ALA A 380 6.63 3.40 -15.41
CA ALA A 380 6.76 3.59 -16.84
C ALA A 380 7.82 2.63 -17.42
N THR A 381 7.71 2.28 -18.70
CA THR A 381 8.56 1.22 -19.30
C THR A 381 10.05 1.53 -19.24
N GLN A 382 10.43 2.81 -19.33
CA GLN A 382 11.82 3.26 -19.20
C GLN A 382 12.36 3.15 -17.77
N ASP A 383 11.50 3.28 -16.75
CA ASP A 383 11.85 3.30 -15.33
C ASP A 383 12.50 1.97 -14.89
N PHE A 384 12.19 0.88 -15.60
CA PHE A 384 12.83 -0.44 -15.39
C PHE A 384 14.36 -0.43 -15.54
N ASN A 385 14.94 0.59 -16.19
CA ASN A 385 16.38 0.73 -16.36
C ASN A 385 16.93 2.05 -15.79
N ASP A 386 16.11 2.79 -15.04
CA ASP A 386 16.53 4.01 -14.35
C ASP A 386 16.70 3.73 -12.85
N ASP A 387 17.94 3.45 -12.45
CA ASP A 387 18.34 3.16 -11.06
C ASP A 387 18.11 4.37 -10.10
N ARG A 388 17.62 5.52 -10.60
CA ARG A 388 17.22 6.71 -9.81
C ARG A 388 15.72 6.74 -9.50
N LYS A 389 14.90 5.99 -10.22
CA LYS A 389 13.44 5.93 -10.03
C LYS A 389 13.13 4.79 -9.07
N ASP A 390 12.78 5.14 -7.84
CA ASP A 390 12.47 4.17 -6.79
C ASP A 390 11.27 3.27 -7.13
N ALA A 391 11.30 2.06 -6.55
CA ALA A 391 10.40 0.94 -6.76
C ALA A 391 10.28 -0.01 -5.55
N GLY A 392 10.81 0.40 -4.39
CA GLY A 392 10.64 -0.32 -3.13
C GLY A 392 11.66 -1.43 -2.84
N GLU A 393 11.53 -2.00 -1.66
CA GLU A 393 12.49 -2.90 -1.02
C GLU A 393 12.04 -4.37 -1.03
N LEU A 394 13.02 -5.27 -1.06
CA LEU A 394 12.80 -6.70 -0.77
C LEU A 394 13.41 -7.04 0.59
N GLY A 395 12.55 -7.28 1.58
CA GLY A 395 12.88 -7.77 2.91
C GLY A 395 13.26 -9.25 2.98
N ALA A 396 13.87 -9.66 4.09
CA ALA A 396 14.16 -11.07 4.34
C ALA A 396 12.86 -11.88 4.50
N GLY A 397 12.80 -13.01 3.78
CA GLY A 397 11.62 -13.87 3.71
C GLY A 397 10.40 -13.30 2.96
N GLN A 398 10.39 -12.02 2.58
CA GLN A 398 9.26 -11.34 1.93
C GLN A 398 8.82 -12.08 0.65
N GLN A 399 7.51 -12.18 0.46
CA GLN A 399 6.88 -12.75 -0.72
C GLN A 399 6.09 -11.67 -1.43
N VAL A 400 6.15 -11.65 -2.76
CA VAL A 400 5.37 -10.75 -3.61
C VAL A 400 4.80 -11.54 -4.78
N THR A 401 3.49 -11.45 -4.97
CA THR A 401 2.69 -12.24 -5.92
C THR A 401 1.84 -11.31 -6.76
N ALA A 402 2.04 -11.34 -8.08
CA ALA A 402 1.25 -10.61 -9.05
C ALA A 402 0.51 -11.57 -9.97
N LEU A 403 -0.70 -11.19 -10.40
CA LEU A 403 -1.51 -11.96 -11.33
C LEU A 403 -1.74 -11.19 -12.63
N TYR A 404 -1.56 -11.86 -13.77
CA TYR A 404 -1.93 -11.34 -15.08
C TYR A 404 -3.04 -12.19 -15.70
N GLU A 405 -4.11 -11.53 -16.14
CA GLU A 405 -5.12 -12.14 -17.01
C GLU A 405 -4.70 -11.92 -18.48
N ILE A 406 -4.65 -12.98 -19.27
CA ILE A 406 -4.05 -13.00 -20.61
C ILE A 406 -5.04 -13.53 -21.65
N VAL A 407 -5.10 -12.86 -22.80
CA VAL A 407 -5.90 -13.26 -23.96
C VAL A 407 -4.99 -13.87 -25.02
N PRO A 408 -5.14 -15.15 -25.40
CA PRO A 408 -4.40 -15.78 -26.49
C PRO A 408 -4.52 -15.07 -27.83
N THR A 409 -3.47 -15.17 -28.65
CA THR A 409 -3.58 -14.95 -30.10
C THR A 409 -4.57 -15.97 -30.70
N GLY A 410 -5.78 -15.52 -31.03
CA GLY A 410 -6.85 -16.34 -31.61
C GLY A 410 -8.06 -16.56 -30.70
N ALA A 411 -7.98 -16.17 -29.42
CA ALA A 411 -9.15 -16.05 -28.56
C ALA A 411 -9.98 -14.80 -28.92
N PRO A 412 -11.26 -14.73 -28.48
CA PRO A 412 -12.04 -13.49 -28.53
C PRO A 412 -11.33 -12.39 -27.74
N ALA A 413 -11.20 -11.20 -28.33
CA ALA A 413 -10.61 -10.04 -27.66
C ALA A 413 -11.50 -9.53 -26.51
N ALA A 414 -10.88 -8.96 -25.48
CA ALA A 414 -11.60 -8.25 -24.43
C ALA A 414 -12.40 -7.07 -25.02
N ALA A 415 -13.64 -6.90 -24.57
CA ALA A 415 -14.62 -6.01 -25.19
C ALA A 415 -14.27 -4.51 -25.15
N THR A 416 -13.29 -4.10 -24.34
CA THR A 416 -12.92 -2.70 -24.10
C THR A 416 -11.92 -2.11 -25.11
N SER A 417 -11.41 -2.90 -26.07
CA SER A 417 -10.25 -2.50 -26.89
C SER A 417 -10.57 -2.08 -28.34
N SER A 418 -11.82 -1.67 -28.63
CA SER A 418 -12.23 -1.20 -29.95
C SER A 418 -11.71 0.22 -30.26
N THR A 419 -10.42 0.35 -30.60
CA THR A 419 -9.85 1.63 -31.09
C THR A 419 -10.08 1.82 -32.59
N ASP A 420 -10.41 3.05 -33.01
CA ASP A 420 -10.58 3.40 -34.42
C ASP A 420 -9.35 3.06 -35.30
N PRO A 421 -9.55 2.69 -36.58
CA PRO A 421 -8.45 2.53 -37.54
C PRO A 421 -7.59 3.79 -37.66
N LEU A 422 -6.28 3.64 -37.43
CA LEU A 422 -5.32 4.73 -37.33
C LEU A 422 -5.12 5.45 -38.68
N LYS A 423 -5.82 6.58 -38.86
CA LYS A 423 -5.85 7.39 -40.10
C LYS A 423 -4.48 7.71 -40.72
N TYR A 424 -3.45 7.92 -39.88
CA TYR A 424 -2.12 8.38 -40.32
C TYR A 424 -1.02 7.30 -40.27
N GLN A 425 -1.32 6.08 -39.80
CA GLN A 425 -0.31 5.02 -39.67
C GLN A 425 -0.92 3.62 -39.80
N THR A 426 -0.31 2.76 -40.61
CA THR A 426 -0.69 1.34 -40.71
C THR A 426 0.26 0.49 -39.88
N MET A 427 -0.28 -0.44 -39.07
CA MET A 427 0.53 -1.36 -38.27
C MET A 427 1.15 -2.45 -39.16
N ALA A 428 2.28 -2.13 -39.79
CA ALA A 428 3.03 -2.98 -40.71
C ALA A 428 3.15 -4.43 -40.20
N PRO A 429 3.01 -5.46 -41.07
CA PRO A 429 3.01 -6.87 -40.66
C PRO A 429 4.24 -7.22 -39.81
N ALA A 430 4.01 -7.58 -38.55
CA ALA A 430 5.09 -7.86 -37.61
C ALA A 430 5.59 -9.29 -37.79
N ARG A 431 6.89 -9.44 -38.05
CA ARG A 431 7.57 -10.74 -38.03
C ARG A 431 8.16 -10.97 -36.64
N PHE A 432 7.50 -11.81 -35.86
CA PHE A 432 7.96 -12.18 -34.52
C PHE A 432 9.02 -13.29 -34.58
N ALA A 433 9.77 -13.46 -33.49
CA ALA A 433 10.67 -14.60 -33.33
C ALA A 433 9.86 -15.88 -33.07
N GLU A 434 10.34 -17.01 -33.61
CA GLU A 434 9.73 -18.32 -33.35
C GLU A 434 10.14 -18.79 -31.95
N SER A 435 9.21 -18.68 -30.98
CA SER A 435 9.40 -19.16 -29.60
C SER A 435 8.15 -19.89 -29.07
N THR A 436 8.36 -20.75 -28.09
CA THR A 436 7.31 -21.41 -27.28
C THR A 436 7.00 -20.66 -25.98
N GLU A 437 7.57 -19.46 -25.81
CA GLU A 437 7.41 -18.61 -24.63
C GLU A 437 6.18 -17.70 -24.77
N LEU A 438 5.38 -17.58 -23.70
CA LEU A 438 4.26 -16.64 -23.59
C LEU A 438 4.75 -15.23 -23.29
N LEU A 439 5.72 -15.17 -22.38
CA LEU A 439 6.27 -13.97 -21.78
C LEU A 439 7.61 -14.29 -21.11
N THR A 440 8.38 -13.24 -20.80
CA THR A 440 9.57 -13.30 -19.97
C THR A 440 9.41 -12.35 -18.79
N VAL A 441 9.48 -12.88 -17.58
CA VAL A 441 9.51 -12.07 -16.35
C VAL A 441 10.95 -11.67 -16.06
N LYS A 442 11.16 -10.42 -15.67
CA LYS A 442 12.46 -9.84 -15.29
C LYS A 442 12.36 -9.21 -13.92
N LEU A 443 13.35 -9.42 -13.07
CA LEU A 443 13.48 -8.75 -11.78
C LEU A 443 14.78 -7.94 -11.78
N ARG A 444 14.71 -6.61 -11.73
CA ARG A 444 15.87 -5.75 -11.45
C ARG A 444 15.94 -5.47 -9.94
N TYR A 445 17.16 -5.42 -9.39
CA TYR A 445 17.39 -5.06 -7.99
C TYR A 445 18.80 -4.50 -7.77
N GLN A 446 19.00 -3.75 -6.69
CA GLN A 446 20.30 -3.30 -6.19
C GLN A 446 20.63 -4.01 -4.86
N GLU A 447 21.92 -4.27 -4.57
CA GLU A 447 22.33 -4.71 -3.22
C GLU A 447 22.07 -3.58 -2.21
N PRO A 448 21.80 -3.86 -0.91
CA PRO A 448 21.37 -2.85 0.07
C PRO A 448 22.34 -1.66 0.26
N GLN A 449 23.61 -1.86 -0.10
CA GLN A 449 24.71 -0.89 -0.04
C GLN A 449 24.88 -0.08 -1.35
N GLY A 450 23.93 -0.11 -2.29
CA GLY A 450 23.94 0.71 -3.50
C GLY A 450 24.90 0.24 -4.59
N SER A 451 24.93 -1.07 -4.88
CA SER A 451 25.68 -1.59 -6.03
C SER A 451 24.93 -1.33 -7.34
N ALA A 452 25.66 -1.27 -8.46
CA ALA A 452 25.06 -1.33 -9.80
C ALA A 452 24.01 -2.45 -9.91
N SER A 453 22.87 -2.14 -10.52
CA SER A 453 21.69 -3.01 -10.49
C SER A 453 21.89 -4.32 -11.28
N ARG A 454 21.35 -5.40 -10.71
CA ARG A 454 21.40 -6.76 -11.23
C ARG A 454 20.04 -7.17 -11.81
N LEU A 455 20.06 -8.19 -12.66
CA LEU A 455 18.88 -8.68 -13.39
C LEU A 455 18.73 -10.20 -13.21
N LEU A 456 17.55 -10.64 -12.77
CA LEU A 456 17.09 -12.02 -12.93
C LEU A 456 16.09 -12.08 -14.09
N THR A 457 16.00 -13.21 -14.77
CA THR A 457 15.15 -13.40 -15.95
C THR A 457 14.56 -14.82 -15.98
N LEU A 458 13.24 -14.93 -16.14
CA LEU A 458 12.49 -16.17 -16.20
C LEU A 458 11.58 -16.21 -17.46
N PRO A 459 11.97 -16.93 -18.53
CA PRO A 459 11.10 -17.17 -19.68
C PRO A 459 10.04 -18.24 -19.38
N VAL A 460 8.78 -17.94 -19.64
CA VAL A 460 7.62 -18.79 -19.29
C VAL A 460 7.10 -19.53 -20.52
N ARG A 461 7.12 -20.87 -20.50
CA ARG A 461 6.95 -21.73 -21.69
C ARG A 461 5.63 -22.50 -21.72
N GLY A 462 5.17 -22.79 -22.94
CA GLY A 462 3.76 -23.06 -23.23
C GLY A 462 3.18 -24.46 -23.08
N SER A 463 3.88 -25.41 -22.48
CA SER A 463 3.35 -26.77 -22.31
C SER A 463 2.24 -26.90 -21.24
N ARG A 464 1.73 -25.77 -20.71
CA ARG A 464 0.69 -25.71 -19.65
C ARG A 464 -0.45 -24.71 -19.90
N PHE A 465 -0.50 -24.02 -21.05
CA PHE A 465 -1.47 -22.93 -21.26
C PHE A 465 -2.93 -23.35 -21.11
N ASP A 466 -3.23 -24.60 -21.48
CA ASP A 466 -4.58 -25.18 -21.46
C ASP A 466 -4.79 -26.11 -20.25
N GLU A 467 -3.87 -26.12 -19.25
CA GLU A 467 -4.10 -26.83 -17.98
C GLU A 467 -5.24 -26.13 -17.22
N PRO A 468 -6.35 -26.83 -16.89
CA PRO A 468 -7.44 -26.23 -16.14
C PRO A 468 -6.96 -25.81 -14.75
N ILE A 469 -7.44 -24.67 -14.24
CA ILE A 469 -7.11 -24.14 -12.91
C ILE A 469 -7.17 -25.18 -11.77
N ALA A 470 -8.08 -26.17 -11.87
CA ALA A 470 -8.19 -27.26 -10.91
C ALA A 470 -6.89 -28.10 -10.78
N GLN A 471 -6.10 -28.23 -11.84
CA GLN A 471 -4.85 -29.00 -11.89
C GLN A 471 -3.59 -28.17 -11.56
N ALA A 472 -3.70 -26.84 -11.53
CA ALA A 472 -2.60 -25.92 -11.19
C ALA A 472 -2.07 -26.13 -9.76
N SER A 473 -0.96 -25.47 -9.41
CA SER A 473 -0.47 -25.48 -8.03
C SER A 473 -1.47 -24.89 -7.04
N GLU A 474 -1.24 -25.19 -5.78
CA GLU A 474 -1.93 -24.57 -4.65
C GLU A 474 -1.81 -23.05 -4.65
N ASN A 475 -0.63 -22.49 -4.99
CA ASN A 475 -0.40 -21.05 -5.03
C ASN A 475 -1.32 -20.37 -6.06
N LEU A 476 -1.34 -20.87 -7.31
CA LEU A 476 -2.16 -20.30 -8.37
C LEU A 476 -3.67 -20.52 -8.13
N ARG A 477 -4.09 -21.68 -7.63
CA ARG A 477 -5.51 -21.90 -7.23
C ARG A 477 -5.95 -20.93 -6.12
N PHE A 478 -5.14 -20.77 -5.08
CA PHE A 478 -5.49 -19.93 -3.94
C PHE A 478 -5.45 -18.44 -4.29
N ALA A 479 -4.39 -17.97 -4.98
CA ALA A 479 -4.32 -16.59 -5.48
C ALA A 479 -5.50 -16.27 -6.42
N ALA A 480 -5.93 -17.22 -7.25
CA ALA A 480 -7.11 -17.06 -8.10
C ALA A 480 -8.43 -16.97 -7.31
N ALA A 481 -8.54 -17.67 -6.17
CA ALA A 481 -9.69 -17.53 -5.26
C ALA A 481 -9.73 -16.12 -4.64
N VAL A 482 -8.59 -15.64 -4.12
CA VAL A 482 -8.47 -14.30 -3.54
C VAL A 482 -8.73 -13.20 -4.59
N ALA A 483 -8.27 -13.41 -5.83
CA ALA A 483 -8.59 -12.54 -6.95
C ALA A 483 -10.10 -12.51 -7.27
N GLN A 484 -10.78 -13.67 -7.32
CA GLN A 484 -12.24 -13.70 -7.51
C GLN A 484 -12.98 -12.98 -6.38
N PHE A 485 -12.58 -13.19 -5.13
CA PHE A 485 -13.14 -12.50 -3.96
C PHE A 485 -13.04 -10.97 -4.11
N GLY A 486 -11.85 -10.43 -4.40
CA GLY A 486 -11.67 -8.99 -4.61
C GLY A 486 -12.40 -8.45 -5.85
N LEU A 487 -12.42 -9.19 -6.97
CA LEU A 487 -13.18 -8.81 -8.18
C LEU A 487 -14.69 -8.75 -7.92
N LEU A 488 -15.21 -9.61 -7.03
CA LEU A 488 -16.62 -9.60 -6.62
C LEU A 488 -16.93 -8.44 -5.68
N LEU A 489 -16.10 -8.19 -4.66
CA LEU A 489 -16.24 -7.06 -3.75
C LEU A 489 -16.13 -5.70 -4.46
N ARG A 490 -15.16 -5.52 -5.37
CA ARG A 490 -15.05 -4.34 -6.25
C ARG A 490 -16.24 -4.16 -7.20
N GLN A 491 -17.12 -5.15 -7.33
CA GLN A 491 -18.16 -5.24 -8.37
C GLN A 491 -17.59 -5.12 -9.80
N SER A 492 -16.35 -5.60 -9.99
CA SER A 492 -15.53 -5.37 -11.18
C SER A 492 -16.23 -5.64 -12.51
N GLN A 493 -16.06 -4.72 -13.47
CA GLN A 493 -16.48 -4.92 -14.86
C GLN A 493 -15.77 -6.11 -15.54
N HIS A 494 -14.65 -6.56 -14.98
CA HIS A 494 -13.83 -7.67 -15.47
C HIS A 494 -14.02 -8.97 -14.66
N ARG A 495 -14.95 -9.02 -13.71
CA ARG A 495 -15.22 -10.24 -12.90
C ARG A 495 -15.68 -11.46 -13.68
N GLY A 496 -16.03 -11.31 -14.97
CA GLY A 496 -16.40 -12.42 -15.86
C GLY A 496 -17.50 -13.30 -15.29
N THR A 497 -17.24 -14.61 -15.22
CA THR A 497 -18.13 -15.61 -14.59
C THR A 497 -17.76 -15.94 -13.14
N ALA A 498 -17.04 -15.07 -12.43
CA ALA A 498 -16.77 -15.27 -11.00
C ALA A 498 -18.07 -15.26 -10.18
N SER A 499 -18.14 -16.13 -9.17
CA SER A 499 -19.19 -16.16 -8.17
C SER A 499 -18.62 -16.50 -6.80
N TRP A 500 -19.37 -16.26 -5.73
CA TRP A 500 -18.97 -16.68 -4.38
C TRP A 500 -18.80 -18.22 -4.28
N GLU A 501 -19.58 -18.98 -5.05
CA GLU A 501 -19.45 -20.44 -5.17
C GLU A 501 -18.13 -20.83 -5.86
N SER A 502 -17.77 -20.21 -7.00
CA SER A 502 -16.50 -20.50 -7.67
C SER A 502 -15.30 -20.10 -6.80
N THR A 503 -15.43 -19.00 -6.08
CA THR A 503 -14.44 -18.50 -5.12
C THR A 503 -14.19 -19.53 -4.02
N ALA A 504 -15.24 -20.02 -3.36
CA ALA A 504 -15.15 -21.07 -2.35
C ALA A 504 -14.61 -22.41 -2.91
N ALA A 505 -14.95 -22.74 -4.17
CA ALA A 505 -14.46 -23.95 -4.85
C ALA A 505 -12.98 -23.87 -5.26
N LEU A 506 -12.41 -22.67 -5.44
CA LEU A 506 -10.97 -22.46 -5.60
C LEU A 506 -10.24 -22.43 -4.24
N ALA A 507 -10.85 -21.82 -3.22
CA ALA A 507 -10.32 -21.69 -1.85
C ALA A 507 -10.28 -23.00 -1.03
N ARG A 508 -10.44 -24.17 -1.66
CA ARG A 508 -10.45 -25.47 -0.99
C ARG A 508 -9.12 -25.74 -0.27
N SER A 509 -9.22 -26.45 0.85
CA SER A 509 -8.16 -26.50 1.86
C SER A 509 -6.87 -27.16 1.39
N ALA A 510 -5.78 -26.63 1.94
CA ALA A 510 -4.42 -27.15 1.93
C ALA A 510 -3.81 -26.90 3.33
N PRO A 511 -2.52 -27.12 3.59
CA PRO A 511 -1.91 -26.75 4.86
C PRO A 511 -2.12 -25.26 5.19
N ASP A 512 -2.58 -24.98 6.39
CA ASP A 512 -3.12 -23.68 6.83
C ASP A 512 -2.59 -23.40 8.26
N PRO A 513 -1.25 -23.25 8.42
CA PRO A 513 -0.59 -23.36 9.73
C PRO A 513 -0.84 -22.16 10.66
N ASP A 514 -1.27 -21.02 10.11
CA ASP A 514 -1.68 -19.82 10.83
C ASP A 514 -3.21 -19.62 10.86
N GLY A 515 -3.97 -20.50 10.18
CA GLY A 515 -5.43 -20.42 10.07
C GLY A 515 -5.96 -19.31 9.15
N THR A 516 -5.10 -18.52 8.52
CA THR A 516 -5.53 -17.37 7.71
C THR A 516 -6.39 -17.78 6.50
N ARG A 517 -6.12 -18.94 5.91
CA ARG A 517 -6.92 -19.42 4.77
C ARG A 517 -8.26 -20.02 5.22
N ALA A 518 -8.43 -20.33 6.50
CA ALA A 518 -9.72 -20.73 7.09
C ALA A 518 -10.61 -19.51 7.30
N GLU A 519 -10.08 -18.47 7.94
CA GLU A 519 -10.74 -17.17 8.06
C GLU A 519 -11.19 -16.66 6.67
N PHE A 520 -10.32 -16.73 5.65
CA PHE A 520 -10.68 -16.35 4.28
C PHE A 520 -11.91 -17.10 3.73
N ARG A 521 -12.04 -18.41 3.99
CA ARG A 521 -13.23 -19.19 3.56
C ARG A 521 -14.50 -18.73 4.27
N GLU A 522 -14.39 -18.26 5.51
CA GLU A 522 -15.50 -17.70 6.28
C GLU A 522 -15.86 -16.29 5.78
N LEU A 523 -14.88 -15.45 5.45
CA LEU A 523 -15.11 -14.14 4.80
C LEU A 523 -15.80 -14.26 3.45
N VAL A 524 -15.45 -15.26 2.63
CA VAL A 524 -16.16 -15.56 1.36
C VAL A 524 -17.63 -15.91 1.62
N GLN A 525 -17.94 -16.65 2.68
CA GLN A 525 -19.33 -16.98 3.04
C GLN A 525 -20.09 -15.76 3.59
N GLN A 526 -19.45 -14.92 4.40
CA GLN A 526 -20.04 -13.69 4.94
C GLN A 526 -20.35 -12.69 3.82
N ALA A 527 -19.41 -12.47 2.89
CA ALA A 527 -19.62 -11.62 1.72
C ALA A 527 -20.74 -12.14 0.81
N ALA A 528 -20.89 -13.46 0.68
CA ALA A 528 -21.99 -14.07 -0.07
C ALA A 528 -23.36 -13.83 0.58
N ALA A 529 -23.46 -13.94 1.91
CA ALA A 529 -24.68 -13.65 2.66
C ALA A 529 -25.08 -12.16 2.53
N LEU A 530 -24.15 -11.25 2.83
CA LEU A 530 -24.37 -9.80 2.76
C LEU A 530 -24.72 -9.34 1.33
N SER A 531 -24.09 -9.93 0.31
CA SER A 531 -24.46 -9.67 -1.10
C SER A 531 -25.87 -10.13 -1.45
N SER A 532 -26.38 -11.16 -0.77
CA SER A 532 -27.73 -11.69 -0.98
C SER A 532 -28.78 -10.84 -0.28
N GLU A 533 -28.48 -10.35 0.92
CA GLU A 533 -29.32 -9.41 1.68
C GLU A 533 -29.52 -8.10 0.89
N VAL A 534 -28.45 -7.47 0.43
CA VAL A 534 -28.48 -6.24 -0.42
C VAL A 534 -29.18 -6.46 -1.77
N ALA A 535 -29.30 -7.71 -2.24
CA ALA A 535 -30.03 -8.07 -3.47
C ALA A 535 -31.52 -8.38 -3.25
N VAL A 536 -31.98 -8.45 -2.00
CA VAL A 536 -33.41 -8.61 -1.63
C VAL A 536 -34.05 -7.26 -1.27
N GLU A 537 -33.26 -6.27 -0.90
CA GLU A 537 -33.70 -4.89 -0.59
C GLU A 537 -33.85 -3.98 -1.84
N ARG A 538 -33.66 -4.52 -3.05
CA ARG A 538 -33.65 -3.78 -4.34
C ARG A 538 -34.67 -4.30 -5.36
#